data_AF-A0AAD6C599-F1
#
_entry.id   AF-A0AAD6C599-F1
#
_cell.length_a   1.000
_cell.length_b   1.000
_cell.length_c   1.000
_cell.angle_alpha   90.00
_cell.angle_beta   90.00
_cell.angle_gamma   90.00
#
_symmetry.space_group_name_H-M   'P 1'
#
loop_
_entity.id
_entity.type
_entity.pdbx_description
1 polymer ?
#
loop_
_entity_poly.entity_id
_entity_poly.type
_entity_poly.pdbx_seq_one_letter_code
_entity_poly.pdbx_strand_id
1 'polypeptide(L)'
;MELRLNHQFDPFGPGADPYDDVDDDIISSIDWNDPSSFFKAMSAGSGGLPMPEMKSAPEVRQEATARSANIFTSYELLHEILQRHEATIRKRWLKKTRPQRLKILLNAWPNMPRMHRPDFEAFRKESEADRNRGTKYRDSFLSPFINQEDLLSTKALPLLLNARGRHPPSHFAAADINAMHLGLVSKSNCAYFPKPLYHGFEWHD
;
A
#
# COMPACT_ATOMS: atom_id res chain seq x y z
N MET A 1 -2.71 0.80 -47.36
CA MET A 1 -3.09 1.29 -46.03
C MET A 1 -3.10 0.09 -45.11
N GLU A 2 -2.10 -0.05 -44.25
CA GLU A 2 -2.10 -1.12 -43.25
C GLU A 2 -3.18 -0.82 -42.21
N LEU A 3 -4.08 -1.78 -42.01
CA LEU A 3 -5.11 -1.70 -40.97
C LEU A 3 -4.44 -1.66 -39.60
N ARG A 4 -4.85 -0.71 -38.76
CA ARG A 4 -4.36 -0.61 -37.38
C ARG A 4 -4.58 -1.95 -36.67
N LEU A 5 -3.54 -2.46 -36.01
CA LEU A 5 -3.66 -3.61 -35.12
C LEU A 5 -4.70 -3.29 -34.05
N ASN A 6 -5.76 -4.09 -34.02
CA ASN A 6 -6.78 -3.99 -32.99
C ASN A 6 -6.23 -4.64 -31.71
N HIS A 7 -5.97 -3.83 -30.68
CA HIS A 7 -5.52 -4.29 -29.36
C HIS A 7 -6.69 -4.49 -28.39
N GLN A 8 -7.93 -4.44 -28.88
CA GLN A 8 -9.10 -4.72 -28.08
C GLN A 8 -9.13 -6.21 -27.73
N PHE A 9 -9.24 -6.48 -26.43
CA PHE A 9 -9.35 -7.85 -25.92
C PHE A 9 -10.65 -8.48 -26.46
N ASP A 10 -10.50 -9.55 -27.24
CA ASP A 10 -11.60 -10.36 -27.74
C ASP A 10 -11.62 -11.69 -26.98
N PRO A 11 -12.57 -11.89 -26.05
CA PRO A 11 -12.65 -13.10 -25.23
C PRO A 11 -13.01 -14.35 -26.03
N PHE A 12 -13.45 -14.22 -27.28
CA PHE A 12 -13.81 -15.34 -28.16
C PHE A 12 -12.96 -15.37 -29.44
N GLY A 13 -11.88 -14.59 -29.47
CA GLY A 13 -10.95 -14.57 -30.59
C GLY A 13 -9.97 -15.75 -30.52
N PRO A 14 -9.25 -16.07 -31.61
CA PRO A 14 -8.29 -17.18 -31.67
C PRO A 14 -7.08 -17.05 -30.72
N GLY A 15 -6.95 -15.92 -30.02
CA GLY A 15 -5.98 -15.74 -28.93
C GLY A 15 -6.50 -16.16 -27.54
N ALA A 16 -7.79 -16.52 -27.44
CA ALA A 16 -8.42 -17.03 -26.22
C ALA A 16 -8.31 -18.56 -26.11
N ASP A 17 -8.20 -19.28 -27.24
CA ASP A 17 -8.03 -20.74 -27.31
C ASP A 17 -6.96 -21.31 -26.35
N PRO A 18 -5.80 -20.67 -26.09
CA PRO A 18 -4.81 -21.18 -25.14
C PRO A 18 -5.24 -21.13 -23.67
N TYR A 19 -6.37 -20.46 -23.36
CA TYR A 19 -6.89 -20.25 -22.01
C TYR A 19 -8.26 -20.90 -21.79
N ASP A 20 -8.85 -21.52 -22.81
CA ASP A 20 -10.09 -22.31 -22.68
C ASP A 20 -9.85 -23.65 -21.98
N ASP A 21 -8.61 -24.16 -22.00
CA ASP A 21 -8.18 -25.35 -21.25
C ASP A 21 -7.81 -25.01 -19.79
N VAL A 22 -8.67 -24.30 -19.07
CA VAL A 22 -8.59 -24.33 -17.60
C VAL A 22 -9.05 -25.72 -17.19
N ASP A 23 -8.13 -26.53 -16.67
CA ASP A 23 -8.40 -27.90 -16.23
C ASP A 23 -9.62 -27.88 -15.27
N ASP A 24 -10.79 -28.33 -15.74
CA ASP A 24 -12.06 -28.32 -14.98
C ASP A 24 -11.90 -29.09 -13.65
N ASP A 25 -10.97 -30.03 -13.60
CA ASP A 25 -10.55 -30.77 -12.41
C ASP A 25 -9.90 -29.87 -11.34
N ILE A 26 -9.17 -28.82 -11.73
CA ILE A 26 -8.61 -27.84 -10.79
C ILE A 26 -9.74 -26.99 -10.19
N ILE A 27 -10.64 -26.47 -11.02
CA ILE A 27 -11.74 -25.59 -10.56
C ILE A 27 -12.71 -26.37 -9.65
N SER A 28 -13.02 -27.63 -10.01
CA SER A 28 -13.90 -28.49 -9.23
C SER A 28 -13.26 -28.99 -7.92
N SER A 29 -11.92 -29.00 -7.82
CA SER A 29 -11.20 -29.34 -6.58
C SER A 29 -11.17 -28.21 -5.54
N ILE A 30 -11.57 -26.99 -5.91
CA ILE A 30 -11.59 -25.83 -5.00
C ILE A 30 -12.78 -25.95 -4.05
N ASP A 31 -12.49 -26.09 -2.76
CA ASP A 31 -13.49 -25.94 -1.71
C ASP A 31 -13.77 -24.46 -1.49
N TRP A 32 -14.89 -23.98 -2.04
CA TRP A 32 -15.31 -22.57 -1.91
C TRP A 32 -15.67 -22.16 -0.48
N ASN A 33 -15.78 -23.11 0.47
CA ASN A 33 -15.94 -22.81 1.90
C ASN A 33 -14.61 -22.73 2.66
N ASP A 34 -13.51 -23.23 2.09
CA ASP A 34 -12.16 -23.06 2.60
C ASP A 34 -11.39 -22.07 1.71
N PRO A 35 -11.26 -20.80 2.12
CA PRO A 35 -10.57 -19.82 1.30
C PRO A 35 -9.07 -20.14 1.12
N SER A 36 -8.49 -21.07 1.91
CA SER A 36 -7.13 -21.59 1.66
C SER A 36 -7.05 -22.54 0.46
N SER A 37 -8.16 -23.20 0.10
CA SER A 37 -8.24 -24.15 -1.02
C SER A 37 -7.96 -23.47 -2.36
N PHE A 38 -8.53 -22.29 -2.58
CA PHE A 38 -8.24 -21.45 -3.74
C PHE A 38 -6.74 -21.11 -3.87
N PHE A 39 -6.12 -20.68 -2.76
CA PHE A 39 -4.69 -20.32 -2.78
C PHE A 39 -3.79 -21.54 -3.02
N LYS A 40 -4.15 -22.72 -2.50
CA LYS A 40 -3.44 -23.98 -2.79
C LYS A 40 -3.55 -24.38 -4.26
N ALA A 41 -4.74 -24.27 -4.86
CA ALA A 41 -4.96 -24.51 -6.30
C ALA A 41 -4.09 -23.56 -7.15
N MET A 42 -3.88 -22.33 -6.68
CA MET A 42 -2.97 -21.34 -7.28
C MET A 42 -1.48 -21.54 -6.91
N SER A 43 -1.10 -22.70 -6.38
CA SER A 43 0.28 -23.03 -5.98
C SER A 43 0.89 -22.11 -4.90
N ALA A 44 0.07 -21.48 -4.06
CA ALA A 44 0.54 -20.79 -2.87
C ALA A 44 0.96 -21.81 -1.78
N GLY A 45 2.14 -21.62 -1.19
CA GLY A 45 2.70 -22.47 -0.15
C GLY A 45 3.60 -23.62 -0.64
N SER A 46 3.59 -23.94 -1.93
CA SER A 46 4.34 -25.06 -2.55
C SER A 46 5.55 -24.61 -3.39
N GLY A 47 6.00 -23.35 -3.21
CA GLY A 47 7.21 -22.82 -3.85
C GLY A 47 6.97 -21.75 -4.93
N GLY A 48 5.71 -21.46 -5.27
CA GLY A 48 5.34 -20.40 -6.24
C GLY A 48 5.00 -19.05 -5.60
N LEU A 49 4.08 -19.05 -4.62
CA LEU A 49 3.61 -17.84 -3.92
C LEU A 49 3.52 -18.08 -2.40
N PRO A 50 3.70 -17.07 -1.54
CA PRO A 50 3.53 -17.20 -0.10
C PRO A 50 2.04 -17.36 0.20
N MET A 51 1.72 -18.26 1.12
CA MET A 51 0.35 -18.39 1.61
C MET A 51 -0.02 -17.12 2.38
N PRO A 52 -1.12 -16.42 2.03
CA PRO A 52 -1.63 -15.32 2.84
C PRO A 52 -2.00 -15.81 4.25
N GLU A 53 -1.86 -14.92 5.23
CA GLU A 53 -2.45 -15.14 6.54
C GLU A 53 -3.98 -15.09 6.39
N MET A 54 -4.63 -16.25 6.56
CA MET A 54 -6.08 -16.37 6.48
C MET A 54 -6.72 -15.91 7.78
N LYS A 55 -7.27 -14.70 7.79
CA LYS A 55 -8.07 -14.17 8.90
C LYS A 55 -9.54 -14.40 8.63
N SER A 56 -10.28 -14.78 9.66
CA SER A 56 -11.73 -14.90 9.57
C SER A 56 -12.39 -13.53 9.39
N ALA A 57 -13.56 -13.48 8.76
CA ALA A 57 -14.34 -12.25 8.62
C ALA A 57 -14.54 -11.46 9.94
N PRO A 58 -14.87 -12.09 11.09
CA PRO A 58 -14.98 -11.36 12.36
C PRO A 58 -13.64 -10.79 12.82
N GLU A 59 -12.53 -11.52 12.67
CA GLU A 59 -11.19 -11.01 13.03
C GLU A 59 -10.80 -9.81 12.16
N VAL A 60 -11.04 -9.88 10.85
CA VAL A 60 -10.78 -8.76 9.93
C VAL A 60 -11.59 -7.52 10.34
N ARG A 61 -12.88 -7.69 10.68
CA ARG A 61 -13.74 -6.58 11.15
C ARG A 61 -13.24 -6.00 12.47
N GLN A 62 -12.84 -6.85 13.40
CA GLN A 62 -12.30 -6.42 14.69
C GLN A 62 -10.99 -5.63 14.50
N GLU A 63 -10.07 -6.15 13.69
CA GLU A 63 -8.79 -5.50 13.40
C GLU A 63 -9.00 -4.17 12.68
N ALA A 64 -9.88 -4.11 11.67
CA ALA A 64 -10.20 -2.89 10.94
C ALA A 64 -10.79 -1.82 11.88
N THR A 65 -11.70 -2.22 12.77
CA THR A 65 -12.31 -1.33 13.77
C THR A 65 -11.26 -0.79 14.74
N ALA A 66 -10.39 -1.66 15.27
CA ALA A 66 -9.33 -1.28 16.19
C ALA A 66 -8.31 -0.33 15.52
N ARG A 67 -7.89 -0.62 14.29
CA ARG A 67 -6.99 0.25 13.53
C ARG A 67 -7.62 1.60 13.23
N SER A 68 -8.89 1.63 12.83
CA SER A 68 -9.64 2.88 12.63
C SER A 68 -9.66 3.71 13.91
N ALA A 69 -10.04 3.13 15.04
CA ALA A 69 -10.04 3.81 16.33
C ALA A 69 -8.67 4.38 16.70
N ASN A 70 -7.58 3.64 16.44
CA ASN A 70 -6.22 4.11 16.68
C ASN A 70 -5.83 5.29 15.77
N ILE A 71 -6.27 5.29 14.50
CA ILE A 71 -6.03 6.41 13.57
C ILE A 71 -6.72 7.67 14.10
N PHE A 72 -8.00 7.58 14.49
CA PHE A 72 -8.73 8.72 15.03
C PHE A 72 -8.17 9.19 16.36
N THR A 73 -7.80 8.29 17.26
CA THR A 73 -7.12 8.64 18.53
C THR A 73 -5.80 9.39 18.28
N SER A 74 -5.00 8.91 17.32
CA SER A 74 -3.74 9.57 16.95
C SER A 74 -3.97 10.94 16.31
N TYR A 75 -5.02 11.06 15.49
CA TYR A 75 -5.44 12.32 14.89
C TYR A 75 -5.85 13.33 15.97
N GLU A 76 -6.73 12.96 16.90
CA GLU A 76 -7.17 13.86 17.97
C GLU A 76 -5.99 14.31 18.83
N LEU A 77 -5.07 13.40 19.16
CA LEU A 77 -3.85 13.75 19.89
C LEU A 77 -3.01 14.79 19.12
N LEU A 78 -2.78 14.57 17.82
CA LEU A 78 -2.04 15.52 16.99
C LEU A 78 -2.77 16.85 16.87
N HIS A 79 -4.08 16.82 16.64
CA HIS A 79 -4.95 17.99 16.54
C HIS A 79 -4.80 18.87 17.79
N GLU A 80 -4.97 18.27 18.96
CA GLU A 80 -4.85 18.91 20.26
C GLU A 80 -3.45 19.47 20.54
N ILE A 81 -2.39 18.75 20.16
CA ILE A 81 -1.02 19.25 20.25
C ILE A 81 -0.84 20.50 19.39
N LEU A 82 -1.35 20.50 18.15
CA LEU A 82 -1.20 21.62 17.25
C LEU A 82 -2.04 22.83 17.67
N GLN A 83 -3.26 22.63 18.16
CA GLN A 83 -4.07 23.73 18.70
C GLN A 83 -3.30 24.55 19.75
N ARG A 84 -2.57 23.87 20.65
CA ARG A 84 -1.87 24.53 21.77
C ARG A 84 -0.45 24.96 21.43
N HIS A 85 0.23 24.23 20.54
CA HIS A 85 1.68 24.33 20.42
C HIS A 85 2.21 24.54 18.99
N GLU A 86 1.36 24.65 17.97
CA GLU A 86 1.82 24.79 16.57
C GLU A 86 2.81 25.95 16.38
N ALA A 87 2.47 27.15 16.88
CA ALA A 87 3.34 28.33 16.73
C ALA A 87 4.73 28.09 17.35
N THR A 88 4.78 27.41 18.50
CA THR A 88 6.02 27.05 19.19
C THR A 88 6.79 25.96 18.44
N ILE A 89 6.12 24.91 17.97
CA ILE A 89 6.71 23.83 17.16
C ILE A 89 7.34 24.42 15.90
N ARG A 90 6.59 25.23 15.15
CA ARG A 90 7.07 25.89 13.93
C ARG A 90 8.27 26.78 14.22
N LYS A 91 8.19 27.68 15.22
CA LYS A 91 9.31 28.57 15.60
C LYS A 91 10.56 27.79 15.99
N ARG A 92 10.42 26.70 16.74
CA ARG A 92 11.56 25.86 17.17
C ARG A 92 12.13 25.06 15.99
N TRP A 93 11.30 24.47 15.15
CA TRP A 93 11.72 23.69 13.98
C TRP A 93 12.52 24.53 12.98
N LEU A 94 12.06 25.74 12.68
CA LEU A 94 12.74 26.67 11.77
C LEU A 94 14.16 27.01 12.25
N LYS A 95 14.38 27.06 13.57
CA LYS A 95 15.70 27.31 14.18
C LYS A 95 16.62 26.09 14.21
N LYS A 96 16.11 24.88 13.92
CA LYS A 96 16.96 23.67 13.93
C LYS A 96 17.78 23.57 12.67
N THR A 97 19.05 23.18 12.83
CA THR A 97 19.92 22.80 11.72
C THR A 97 19.52 21.43 11.16
N ARG A 98 19.97 21.11 9.94
CA ARG A 98 19.68 19.82 9.31
C ARG A 98 20.08 18.61 10.19
N PRO A 99 21.28 18.56 10.81
CA PRO A 99 21.63 17.45 11.72
C PRO A 99 20.73 17.35 12.96
N GLN A 100 20.28 18.48 13.51
CA GLN A 100 19.36 18.49 14.66
C GLN A 100 17.97 17.98 14.28
N ARG A 101 17.46 18.37 13.10
CA ARG A 101 16.21 17.85 12.55
C ARG A 101 16.29 16.34 12.34
N LEU A 102 17.39 15.87 11.75
CA LEU A 102 17.63 14.44 11.54
C LEU A 102 17.60 13.67 12.86
N LYS A 103 18.30 14.17 13.89
CA LYS A 103 18.29 13.57 15.22
C LYS A 103 16.87 13.48 15.79
N ILE A 104 16.05 14.53 15.64
CA ILE A 104 14.65 14.52 16.10
C ILE A 104 13.85 13.44 15.36
N LEU A 105 13.97 13.38 14.02
CA LEU A 105 13.25 12.39 13.20
C LEU A 105 13.65 10.96 13.56
N LEU A 106 14.95 10.67 13.69
CA LEU A 106 15.45 9.33 14.01
C LEU A 106 15.18 8.92 15.46
N ASN A 107 15.07 9.87 16.38
CA ASN A 107 14.62 9.56 17.74
C ASN A 107 13.16 9.09 17.76
N ALA A 108 12.31 9.63 16.88
CA ALA A 108 10.91 9.23 16.78
C ALA A 108 10.72 7.97 15.90
N TRP A 109 11.55 7.81 14.86
CA TRP A 109 11.51 6.68 13.95
C TRP A 109 12.95 6.27 13.54
N PRO A 110 13.59 5.35 14.27
CA PRO A 110 14.99 4.99 14.07
C PRO A 110 15.35 4.49 12.67
N ASN A 111 14.43 3.79 12.01
CA ASN A 111 14.63 3.19 10.69
C ASN A 111 13.94 3.98 9.56
N MET A 112 13.73 5.29 9.72
CA MET A 112 13.11 6.13 8.70
C MET A 112 13.88 6.06 7.36
N PRO A 113 13.20 5.86 6.21
CA PRO A 113 13.85 5.80 4.91
C PRO A 113 14.66 7.08 4.60
N ARG A 114 15.84 6.92 3.99
CA ARG A 114 16.78 8.03 3.79
C ARG A 114 16.44 8.92 2.62
N MET A 115 16.03 8.33 1.49
CA MET A 115 15.88 9.03 0.22
C MET A 115 14.42 9.27 -0.16
N HIS A 116 14.22 10.24 -1.05
CA HIS A 116 12.96 10.44 -1.74
C HIS A 116 12.56 9.18 -2.51
N ARG A 117 11.28 8.81 -2.41
CA ARG A 117 10.70 7.60 -3.04
C ARG A 117 11.47 6.31 -2.71
N PRO A 118 11.50 5.91 -1.42
CA PRO A 118 12.16 4.70 -0.99
C PRO A 118 11.51 3.43 -1.55
N ASP A 119 10.24 3.50 -1.97
CA ASP A 119 9.54 2.45 -2.71
C ASP A 119 10.23 2.10 -4.04
N PHE A 120 10.69 3.11 -4.79
CA PHE A 120 11.44 2.88 -6.03
C PHE A 120 12.82 2.27 -5.77
N GLU A 121 13.49 2.71 -4.71
CA GLU A 121 14.77 2.12 -4.30
C GLU A 121 14.61 0.65 -3.90
N ALA A 122 13.59 0.35 -3.09
CA ALA A 122 13.24 -1.00 -2.70
C ALA A 122 12.91 -1.88 -3.91
N PHE A 123 12.09 -1.37 -4.84
CA PHE A 123 11.72 -2.08 -6.06
C PHE A 123 12.93 -2.43 -6.94
N ARG A 124 13.92 -1.53 -7.03
CA ARG A 124 15.16 -1.79 -7.79
C ARG A 124 16.08 -2.81 -7.11
N LYS A 125 16.04 -2.90 -5.78
CA LYS A 125 16.91 -3.79 -4.99
C LYS A 125 16.37 -5.21 -4.90
N GLU A 126 15.06 -5.39 -4.95
CA GLU A 126 14.42 -6.71 -4.88
C GLU A 126 14.10 -7.24 -6.28
N SER A 127 14.40 -8.53 -6.50
CA SER A 127 13.87 -9.24 -7.67
C SER A 127 12.36 -9.47 -7.52
N GLU A 128 11.67 -9.83 -8.60
CA GLU A 128 10.27 -10.27 -8.48
C GLU A 128 10.13 -11.50 -7.58
N ALA A 129 11.09 -12.43 -7.63
CA ALA A 129 11.11 -13.60 -6.77
C ALA A 129 11.25 -13.23 -5.28
N ASP A 130 12.04 -12.21 -4.94
CA ASP A 130 12.14 -11.70 -3.57
C ASP A 130 10.84 -11.06 -3.11
N ARG A 131 10.22 -10.22 -3.94
CA ARG A 131 8.94 -9.60 -3.64
C ARG A 131 7.84 -10.63 -3.45
N ASN A 132 7.79 -11.64 -4.31
CA ASN A 132 6.85 -12.73 -4.20
C ASN A 132 7.04 -13.44 -2.85
N ARG A 133 8.25 -13.67 -2.35
CA ARG A 133 8.47 -14.28 -1.01
C ARG A 133 8.10 -13.39 0.18
N GLY A 134 7.84 -12.10 -0.05
CA GLY A 134 7.60 -11.10 0.98
C GLY A 134 8.75 -10.09 1.03
N THR A 135 8.44 -8.83 0.73
CA THR A 135 9.42 -7.74 0.76
C THR A 135 9.91 -7.47 2.17
N LYS A 136 11.21 -7.19 2.32
CA LYS A 136 11.78 -6.66 3.58
C LYS A 136 11.63 -5.14 3.70
N TYR A 137 11.15 -4.48 2.64
CA TYR A 137 11.02 -3.02 2.56
C TYR A 137 9.56 -2.55 2.67
N ARG A 138 8.71 -3.30 3.35
CA ARG A 138 7.28 -3.03 3.47
C ARG A 138 6.97 -1.56 3.79
N ASP A 139 7.62 -0.99 4.80
CA ASP A 139 7.38 0.40 5.22
C ASP A 139 7.67 1.43 4.11
N SER A 140 8.64 1.13 3.23
CA SER A 140 8.99 2.00 2.11
C SER A 140 7.88 2.05 1.07
N PHE A 141 7.17 0.93 0.87
CA PHE A 141 6.01 0.84 -0.02
C PHE A 141 4.71 1.34 0.61
N LEU A 142 4.58 1.33 1.94
CA LEU A 142 3.41 1.83 2.65
C LEU A 142 3.43 3.35 2.83
N SER A 143 4.62 3.95 2.99
CA SER A 143 4.77 5.38 3.28
C SER A 143 5.90 6.03 2.45
N PRO A 144 5.80 6.02 1.11
CA PRO A 144 6.90 6.46 0.24
C PRO A 144 7.24 7.95 0.36
N PHE A 145 6.32 8.77 0.87
CA PHE A 145 6.51 10.21 1.02
C PHE A 145 6.98 10.62 2.43
N ILE A 146 7.16 9.67 3.36
CA ILE A 146 7.67 9.95 4.70
C ILE A 146 9.12 9.46 4.79
N ASN A 147 10.06 10.33 4.44
CA ASN A 147 11.49 10.02 4.39
C ASN A 147 12.34 11.20 4.91
N GLN A 148 13.63 10.93 5.17
CA GLN A 148 14.56 11.92 5.71
C GLN A 148 14.81 13.05 4.72
N GLU A 149 15.05 12.76 3.44
CA GLU A 149 15.37 13.77 2.43
C GLU A 149 14.31 14.89 2.38
N ASP A 150 13.04 14.50 2.30
CA ASP A 150 11.90 15.41 2.24
C ASP A 150 11.65 16.11 3.58
N LEU A 151 11.58 15.35 4.68
CA LEU A 151 11.22 15.91 5.99
C LEU A 151 12.31 16.79 6.59
N LEU A 152 13.57 16.66 6.16
CA LEU A 152 14.65 17.56 6.56
C LEU A 152 14.52 18.95 5.94
N SER A 153 13.69 19.11 4.91
CA SER A 153 13.30 20.42 4.39
C SER A 153 12.67 21.26 5.49
N THR A 154 13.02 22.54 5.51
CA THR A 154 12.60 23.49 6.56
C THR A 154 11.09 23.59 6.71
N LYS A 155 10.33 23.42 5.62
CA LYS A 155 8.87 23.58 5.60
C LYS A 155 8.09 22.26 5.57
N ALA A 156 8.68 21.17 5.09
CA ALA A 156 7.95 19.93 4.82
C ALA A 156 7.30 19.32 6.07
N LEU A 157 8.07 19.11 7.14
CA LEU A 157 7.51 18.54 8.38
C LEU A 157 6.41 19.43 9.00
N PRO A 158 6.59 20.77 9.18
CA PRO A 158 5.51 21.63 9.65
C PRO A 158 4.24 21.59 8.78
N LEU A 159 4.40 21.54 7.46
CA LEU A 159 3.27 21.43 6.53
C LEU A 159 2.55 20.09 6.68
N LEU A 160 3.30 18.99 6.78
CA LEU A 160 2.74 17.66 7.00
C LEU A 160 1.94 17.61 8.32
N LEU A 161 2.51 18.12 9.41
CA LEU A 161 1.82 18.18 10.71
C LEU A 161 0.56 19.03 10.61
N ASN A 162 0.65 20.22 10.02
CA ASN A 162 -0.49 21.11 9.85
C ASN A 162 -1.62 20.45 9.06
N ALA A 163 -1.32 19.86 7.91
CA ALA A 163 -2.31 19.18 7.08
C ALA A 163 -2.97 18.02 7.83
N ARG A 164 -2.17 17.15 8.46
CA ARG A 164 -2.65 15.94 9.13
C ARG A 164 -3.34 16.20 10.46
N GLY A 165 -3.07 17.32 11.12
CA GLY A 165 -3.72 17.69 12.37
C GLY A 165 -4.88 18.66 12.23
N ARG A 166 -5.18 19.20 11.03
CA ARG A 166 -6.34 20.09 10.81
C ARG A 166 -7.45 19.49 9.97
N HIS A 167 -7.19 18.37 9.32
CA HIS A 167 -8.14 17.72 8.44
C HIS A 167 -8.37 16.28 8.92
N PRO A 168 -9.62 15.79 8.90
CA PRO A 168 -9.92 14.46 9.37
C PRO A 168 -9.18 13.40 8.54
N PRO A 169 -8.85 12.22 9.10
CA PRO A 169 -8.11 11.18 8.40
C PRO A 169 -8.74 10.77 7.05
N SER A 170 -10.07 10.83 6.93
CA SER A 170 -10.80 10.51 5.70
C SER A 170 -10.39 11.37 4.50
N HIS A 171 -9.96 12.62 4.70
CA HIS A 171 -9.49 13.50 3.61
C HIS A 171 -8.25 12.95 2.90
N PHE A 172 -7.47 12.10 3.57
CA PHE A 172 -6.22 11.58 3.03
C PHE A 172 -6.31 10.11 2.61
N ALA A 173 -7.37 9.39 2.98
CA ALA A 173 -7.46 7.95 2.76
C ALA A 173 -7.19 7.55 1.30
N ALA A 174 -7.83 8.21 0.34
CA ALA A 174 -7.61 7.95 -1.09
C ALA A 174 -6.18 8.29 -1.53
N ALA A 175 -5.64 9.43 -1.08
CA ALA A 175 -4.28 9.85 -1.41
C ALA A 175 -3.22 8.90 -0.83
N ASP A 176 -3.43 8.41 0.40
CA ASP A 176 -2.54 7.46 1.07
C ASP A 176 -2.58 6.09 0.37
N ILE A 177 -3.76 5.62 -0.06
CA ILE A 177 -3.88 4.40 -0.87
C ILE A 177 -3.16 4.57 -2.21
N ASN A 178 -3.35 5.71 -2.88
CA ASN A 178 -2.69 6.00 -4.15
C ASN A 178 -1.17 6.10 -4.00
N ALA A 179 -0.67 6.63 -2.87
CA ALA A 179 0.76 6.65 -2.59
C ALA A 179 1.36 5.24 -2.58
N MET A 180 0.63 4.25 -2.09
CA MET A 180 1.06 2.85 -2.02
C MET A 180 0.99 2.10 -3.36
N HIS A 181 0.57 2.75 -4.45
CA HIS A 181 0.26 2.09 -5.72
C HIS A 181 1.39 1.21 -6.24
N LEU A 182 2.65 1.67 -6.18
CA LEU A 182 3.79 0.87 -6.64
C LEU A 182 3.86 -0.47 -5.91
N GLY A 183 3.73 -0.45 -4.57
CA GLY A 183 3.77 -1.66 -3.76
C GLY A 183 2.57 -2.59 -3.99
N LEU A 184 1.41 -2.05 -4.37
CA LEU A 184 0.23 -2.85 -4.72
C LEU A 184 0.43 -3.58 -6.05
N VAL A 185 0.92 -2.89 -7.08
CA VAL A 185 1.12 -3.50 -8.42
C VAL A 185 2.37 -4.37 -8.51
N SER A 186 3.35 -4.18 -7.61
CA SER A 186 4.57 -4.98 -7.55
C SER A 186 4.50 -6.19 -6.63
N LYS A 187 3.33 -6.48 -6.03
CA LYS A 187 3.12 -7.57 -5.04
C LYS A 187 3.96 -7.40 -3.77
N SER A 188 4.34 -6.16 -3.44
CA SER A 188 5.14 -5.83 -2.25
C SER A 188 4.28 -5.53 -1.02
N ASN A 189 3.04 -5.05 -1.20
CA ASN A 189 2.16 -4.67 -0.09
C ASN A 189 1.07 -5.69 0.27
N CYS A 190 0.82 -6.66 -0.60
CA CYS A 190 -0.26 -7.64 -0.44
C CYS A 190 0.21 -9.03 -0.89
N ALA A 191 -0.22 -10.06 -0.14
CA ALA A 191 -0.37 -11.39 -0.73
C ALA A 191 -1.43 -11.26 -1.83
N TYR A 192 -1.11 -11.76 -3.02
CA TYR A 192 -1.85 -11.64 -4.27
C TYR A 192 -3.38 -11.54 -4.08
N PHE A 193 -3.96 -10.36 -4.33
CA PHE A 193 -5.34 -10.30 -4.81
C PHE A 193 -5.25 -10.27 -6.34
N PRO A 194 -5.78 -11.28 -7.06
CA PRO A 194 -5.92 -11.14 -8.51
C PRO A 194 -6.63 -9.82 -8.78
N LYS A 195 -6.13 -9.04 -9.75
CA LYS A 195 -6.77 -7.78 -10.17
C LYS A 195 -8.28 -8.04 -10.23
N PRO A 196 -9.14 -7.20 -9.63
CA PRO A 196 -10.56 -7.30 -9.94
C PRO A 196 -10.65 -7.20 -11.46
N LEU A 197 -11.17 -8.25 -12.10
CA LEU A 197 -11.76 -8.12 -13.41
C LEU A 197 -12.78 -7.02 -13.24
N TYR A 198 -12.46 -5.81 -13.71
CA TYR A 198 -13.43 -4.73 -13.83
C TYR A 198 -14.42 -5.18 -14.90
N HIS A 199 -15.37 -6.04 -14.53
CA HIS A 199 -16.62 -6.14 -15.24
C HIS A 199 -17.41 -4.87 -14.90
N GLY A 200 -17.81 -4.17 -15.96
CA GLY A 200 -18.40 -2.85 -15.91
C GLY A 200 -19.56 -2.75 -14.93
N PHE A 201 -19.39 -1.89 -13.93
CA PHE A 201 -20.52 -1.20 -13.33
C PHE A 201 -20.83 -0.01 -14.24
N GLU A 202 -21.73 -0.23 -15.20
CA GLU A 202 -22.43 0.87 -15.85
C GLU A 202 -23.37 1.50 -14.82
N TRP A 203 -23.12 2.77 -14.52
CA TRP A 203 -24.10 3.61 -13.86
C TRP A 203 -25.17 3.94 -14.90
N HIS A 204 -26.36 3.36 -14.75
CA HIS A 204 -27.55 3.89 -15.40
C HIS A 204 -28.11 5.03 -14.55
N ASP A 205 -28.09 6.23 -15.11
CA ASP A 205 -28.97 7.34 -14.71
C ASP A 205 -30.44 7.01 -15.07
#